data_AF-B1V7T8-F1
#
_entry.id   AF-B1V7T8-F1
#
_cell.length_a   1.000
_cell.length_b   1.000
_cell.length_c   1.000
_cell.angle_alpha   90.00
_cell.angle_beta   90.00
_cell.angle_gamma   90.00
#
_symmetry.space_group_name_H-M   'P 1'
#
loop_
_entity.id
_entity.type
_entity.pdbx_description
1 polymer ?
#
loop_
_entity_poly.entity_id
_entity_poly.type
_entity_poly.pdbx_seq_one_letter_code
_entity_poly.pdbx_strand_id
1 'polypeptide(L)'
;MYMDFRRGNCYNCDFSCSNFSYASFRGAHFKSCDFFECKFDSTEFIGSNLKKSKFKKSKFKNVIFEGVNLDGVDFSGATFENVIFINSDISKTSGMKFKEDEVKIYEDMPSFEISDSLKEAALKALENKYIKKSRVLDTKEGDLNTLSLMRLLENHKENMLIEGLKLSAEKIDREFCTLSYIDKAITKLKNEGLL
;
A
#
# COMPACT_ATOMS: atom_id res chain seq x y z
N MET A 1 7.35 -9.06 9.54
CA MET A 1 6.51 -10.15 8.99
C MET A 1 5.40 -9.50 8.18
N TYR A 2 5.01 -10.07 7.04
CA TYR A 2 3.87 -9.57 6.28
C TYR A 2 2.59 -10.14 6.90
N MET A 3 1.56 -9.30 7.00
CA MET A 3 0.30 -9.67 7.63
C MET A 3 -0.85 -9.49 6.65
N ASP A 4 -1.68 -10.51 6.53
CA ASP A 4 -2.77 -10.53 5.57
C ASP A 4 -4.11 -10.44 6.30
N PHE A 5 -4.70 -9.25 6.29
CA PHE A 5 -6.04 -8.98 6.82
C PHE A 5 -7.06 -8.79 5.70
N ARG A 6 -6.75 -9.23 4.46
CA ARG A 6 -7.64 -9.04 3.32
C ARG A 6 -9.00 -9.66 3.61
N ARG A 7 -10.07 -8.89 3.38
CA ARG A 7 -11.47 -9.26 3.68
C ARG A 7 -11.76 -9.63 5.14
N GLY A 8 -10.87 -9.30 6.07
CA GLY A 8 -11.09 -9.47 7.50
C GLY A 8 -12.25 -8.62 8.00
N ASN A 9 -12.96 -9.09 9.02
CA ASN A 9 -14.08 -8.38 9.64
C ASN A 9 -13.83 -8.22 11.14
N CYS A 10 -13.69 -6.98 11.57
CA CYS A 10 -13.52 -6.60 12.97
C CYS A 10 -14.43 -5.42 13.29
N TYR A 11 -15.14 -5.50 14.41
CA TYR A 11 -16.10 -4.49 14.84
C TYR A 11 -15.92 -4.24 16.33
N ASN A 12 -15.75 -2.97 16.72
CA ASN A 12 -15.56 -2.57 18.12
C ASN A 12 -14.38 -3.28 18.81
N CYS A 13 -13.32 -3.60 18.06
CA CYS A 13 -12.12 -4.23 18.60
C CYS A 13 -11.09 -3.17 19.02
N ASP A 14 -10.30 -3.51 20.03
CA ASP A 14 -9.15 -2.71 20.48
C ASP A 14 -7.85 -3.32 19.95
N PHE A 15 -7.12 -2.55 19.17
CA PHE A 15 -5.80 -2.90 18.62
C PHE A 15 -4.71 -1.95 19.13
N SER A 16 -4.96 -1.19 20.19
CA SER A 16 -4.05 -0.17 20.70
C SER A 16 -2.61 -0.69 20.85
N CYS A 17 -1.64 0.17 20.48
CA CYS A 17 -0.20 -0.10 20.53
C CYS A 17 0.28 -1.24 19.61
N SER A 18 -0.55 -1.74 18.69
CA SER A 18 -0.16 -2.80 17.75
C SER A 18 0.72 -2.29 16.61
N ASN A 19 1.46 -3.21 16.00
CA ASN A 19 2.24 -2.96 14.79
C ASN A 19 1.59 -3.65 13.59
N PHE A 20 1.16 -2.86 12.61
CA PHE A 20 0.55 -3.30 11.35
C PHE A 20 1.43 -2.97 10.14
N SER A 21 2.74 -2.76 10.32
CA SER A 21 3.67 -2.60 9.21
C SER A 21 3.67 -3.83 8.29
N TYR A 22 3.72 -3.58 6.98
CA TYR A 22 3.68 -4.59 5.92
C TYR A 22 2.38 -5.41 5.91
N ALA A 23 1.28 -4.78 6.33
CA ALA A 23 -0.04 -5.41 6.34
C ALA A 23 -0.89 -5.00 5.14
N SER A 24 -1.71 -5.92 4.66
CA SER A 24 -2.75 -5.64 3.65
C SER A 24 -4.13 -5.73 4.28
N PHE A 25 -4.90 -4.66 4.16
CA PHE A 25 -6.30 -4.57 4.58
C PHE A 25 -7.26 -4.60 3.38
N ARG A 26 -6.83 -5.07 2.19
CA ARG A 26 -7.66 -5.03 0.98
C ARG A 26 -9.05 -5.65 1.20
N GLY A 27 -10.10 -4.87 1.01
CA GLY A 27 -11.50 -5.27 1.20
C GLY A 27 -11.88 -5.56 2.65
N ALA A 28 -11.09 -5.15 3.63
CA ALA A 28 -11.35 -5.42 5.05
C ALA A 28 -12.37 -4.45 5.64
N HIS A 29 -13.14 -4.92 6.62
CA HIS A 29 -14.12 -4.14 7.36
C HIS A 29 -13.71 -4.04 8.82
N PHE A 30 -13.04 -2.95 9.19
CA PHE A 30 -12.56 -2.66 10.55
C PHE A 30 -13.27 -1.41 11.04
N LYS A 31 -14.58 -1.52 11.33
CA LYS A 31 -15.42 -0.37 11.72
C LYS A 31 -15.38 -0.18 13.23
N SER A 32 -15.37 1.08 13.67
CA SER A 32 -15.42 1.45 15.09
C SER A 32 -14.34 0.77 15.95
N CYS A 33 -13.20 0.43 15.35
CA CYS A 33 -12.07 -0.17 16.06
C CYS A 33 -11.15 0.93 16.61
N ASP A 34 -10.43 0.61 17.68
CA ASP A 34 -9.41 1.49 18.25
C ASP A 34 -8.02 1.06 17.78
N PHE A 35 -7.30 1.97 17.15
CA PHE A 35 -5.92 1.85 16.72
C PHE A 35 -5.06 2.93 17.39
N PHE A 36 -5.33 3.23 18.66
CA PHE A 36 -4.51 4.18 19.42
C PHE A 36 -3.03 3.80 19.41
N GLU A 37 -2.14 4.74 19.11
CA GLU A 37 -0.67 4.56 19.09
C GLU A 37 -0.17 3.35 18.26
N CYS A 38 -0.89 2.97 17.21
CA CYS A 38 -0.47 1.92 16.28
C CYS A 38 0.62 2.40 15.30
N LYS A 39 1.33 1.44 14.72
CA LYS A 39 2.33 1.69 13.65
C LYS A 39 1.89 1.07 12.33
N PHE A 40 1.98 1.85 11.27
CA PHE A 40 1.72 1.44 9.89
C PHE A 40 2.92 1.90 9.06
N ASP A 41 3.71 0.95 8.56
CA ASP A 41 4.77 1.20 7.59
C ASP A 41 4.54 0.30 6.39
N SER A 42 4.40 0.89 5.21
CA SER A 42 4.16 0.14 3.98
C SER A 42 2.91 -0.74 4.06
N THR A 43 1.87 -0.21 4.71
CA THR A 43 0.55 -0.82 4.87
C THR A 43 -0.36 -0.35 3.74
N GLU A 44 -1.23 -1.25 3.26
CA GLU A 44 -2.18 -0.95 2.19
C GLU A 44 -3.63 -1.12 2.66
N PHE A 45 -4.39 -0.02 2.62
CA PHE A 45 -5.83 -0.01 2.81
C PHE A 45 -6.49 0.22 1.44
N ILE A 46 -7.01 -0.83 0.82
CA ILE A 46 -7.63 -0.74 -0.51
C ILE A 46 -9.06 -1.26 -0.46
N GLY A 47 -10.05 -0.47 -0.89
CA GLY A 47 -11.47 -0.81 -0.83
C GLY A 47 -11.94 -1.19 0.57
N SER A 48 -11.32 -0.63 1.61
CA SER A 48 -11.54 -1.00 3.01
C SER A 48 -12.63 -0.13 3.64
N ASN A 49 -13.25 -0.63 4.71
CA ASN A 49 -14.20 0.15 5.50
C ASN A 49 -13.65 0.37 6.91
N LEU A 50 -13.21 1.61 7.18
CA LEU A 50 -12.66 2.04 8.47
C LEU A 50 -13.62 2.95 9.24
N LYS A 51 -14.89 3.03 8.81
CA LYS A 51 -15.89 3.95 9.35
C LYS A 51 -15.91 3.97 10.89
N LYS A 52 -15.85 5.19 11.45
CA LYS A 52 -15.84 5.48 12.90
C LYS A 52 -14.65 4.89 13.69
N SER A 53 -13.62 4.36 13.03
CA SER A 53 -12.42 3.87 13.72
C SER A 53 -11.53 5.02 14.17
N LYS A 54 -10.73 4.79 15.21
CA LYS A 54 -9.86 5.79 15.83
C LYS A 54 -8.40 5.41 15.57
N PHE A 55 -7.63 6.31 14.96
CA PHE A 55 -6.20 6.16 14.72
C PHE A 55 -5.39 7.20 15.50
N LYS A 56 -5.88 7.55 16.69
CA LYS A 56 -5.27 8.59 17.53
C LYS A 56 -3.81 8.27 17.80
N LYS A 57 -2.93 9.25 17.59
CA LYS A 57 -1.47 9.10 17.77
C LYS A 57 -0.80 7.96 16.99
N SER A 58 -1.48 7.39 15.99
CA SER A 58 -0.88 6.38 15.12
C SER A 58 0.16 6.98 14.20
N LYS A 59 1.12 6.17 13.77
CA LYS A 59 2.16 6.57 12.82
C LYS A 59 1.94 5.89 11.48
N PHE A 60 1.83 6.66 10.41
CA PHE A 60 1.68 6.19 9.05
C PHE A 60 2.91 6.59 8.23
N LYS A 61 3.60 5.60 7.67
CA LYS A 61 4.75 5.78 6.78
C LYS A 61 4.56 4.94 5.52
N ASN A 62 4.71 5.52 4.34
CA ASN A 62 4.55 4.79 3.06
C ASN A 62 3.20 4.06 2.93
N VAL A 63 2.11 4.67 3.41
CA VAL A 63 0.77 4.03 3.45
C VAL A 63 -0.11 4.49 2.29
N ILE A 64 -0.93 3.59 1.77
CA ILE A 64 -1.94 3.89 0.75
C ILE A 64 -3.34 3.66 1.31
N PHE A 65 -4.22 4.64 1.11
CA PHE A 65 -5.67 4.56 1.29
C PHE A 65 -6.35 4.75 -0.07
N GLU A 66 -6.79 3.66 -0.70
CA GLU A 66 -7.45 3.69 -2.01
C GLU A 66 -8.91 3.22 -1.87
N GLY A 67 -9.88 4.06 -2.21
CA GLY A 67 -11.31 3.70 -2.14
C GLY A 67 -11.77 3.35 -0.72
N VAL A 68 -11.23 4.02 0.30
CA VAL A 68 -11.48 3.69 1.72
C VAL A 68 -12.64 4.50 2.26
N ASN A 69 -13.58 3.84 2.93
CA ASN A 69 -14.58 4.55 3.72
C ASN A 69 -13.97 5.08 5.01
N LEU A 70 -13.74 6.39 5.04
CA LEU A 70 -13.17 7.14 6.16
C LEU A 70 -14.22 7.93 6.96
N ASP A 71 -15.53 7.66 6.78
CA ASP A 71 -16.60 8.38 7.47
C ASP A 71 -16.40 8.36 9.00
N GLY A 72 -16.20 9.53 9.60
CA GLY A 72 -16.06 9.68 11.05
C GLY A 72 -14.80 9.07 11.64
N VAL A 73 -13.75 8.85 10.83
CA VAL A 73 -12.45 8.39 11.31
C VAL A 73 -11.73 9.52 12.05
N ASP A 74 -11.13 9.19 13.18
CA ASP A 74 -10.39 10.15 14.01
C ASP A 74 -8.87 9.92 13.92
N PHE A 75 -8.16 10.85 13.29
CA PHE A 75 -6.70 10.87 13.15
C PHE A 75 -6.00 11.80 14.16
N SER A 76 -6.67 12.20 15.25
CA SER A 76 -6.10 13.16 16.21
C SER A 76 -4.70 12.75 16.72
N GLY A 77 -3.71 13.59 16.44
CA GLY A 77 -2.32 13.39 16.84
C GLY A 77 -1.57 12.32 16.03
N ALA A 78 -2.18 11.75 14.99
CA ALA A 78 -1.49 10.86 14.06
C ALA A 78 -0.42 11.61 13.26
N THR A 79 0.62 10.91 12.83
CA THR A 79 1.69 11.45 11.99
C THR A 79 1.71 10.74 10.64
N PHE A 80 1.99 11.48 9.58
CA PHE A 80 2.00 10.99 8.21
C PHE A 80 3.38 11.25 7.59
N GLU A 81 3.90 10.26 6.86
CA GLU A 81 5.12 10.37 6.07
C GLU A 81 4.92 9.58 4.78
N ASN A 82 4.90 10.25 3.62
CA ASN A 82 4.68 9.62 2.32
C ASN A 82 3.38 8.80 2.27
N VAL A 83 2.26 9.41 2.65
CA VAL A 83 0.93 8.77 2.64
C VAL A 83 0.13 9.24 1.44
N ILE A 84 -0.60 8.31 0.81
CA ILE A 84 -1.42 8.62 -0.36
C ILE A 84 -2.89 8.27 -0.06
N PHE A 85 -3.79 9.21 -0.34
CA PHE A 85 -5.23 8.99 -0.38
C PHE A 85 -5.70 9.07 -1.83
N ILE A 86 -6.42 8.06 -2.30
CA ILE A 86 -7.04 8.00 -3.62
C ILE A 86 -8.50 7.64 -3.42
N ASN A 87 -9.42 8.41 -4.02
CA ASN A 87 -10.86 8.17 -3.95
C ASN A 87 -11.33 7.89 -2.51
N SER A 88 -10.81 8.66 -1.56
CA SER A 88 -11.05 8.51 -0.12
C SER A 88 -11.34 9.88 0.47
N ASP A 89 -12.59 10.09 0.88
CA ASP A 89 -13.08 11.39 1.35
C ASP A 89 -12.53 11.73 2.74
N ILE A 90 -11.42 12.47 2.76
CA ILE A 90 -10.77 12.90 4.00
C ILE A 90 -11.54 14.02 4.73
N SER A 91 -12.49 14.70 4.07
CA SER A 91 -13.28 15.79 4.69
C SER A 91 -14.20 15.28 5.80
N LYS A 92 -14.49 13.97 5.79
CA LYS A 92 -15.27 13.27 6.81
C LYS A 92 -14.45 12.75 7.98
N THR A 93 -13.15 13.05 8.01
CA THR A 93 -12.25 12.69 9.11
C THR A 93 -12.11 13.84 10.10
N SER A 94 -11.63 13.55 11.31
CA SER A 94 -11.32 14.56 12.32
C SER A 94 -9.86 14.47 12.77
N GLY A 95 -9.30 15.59 13.23
CA GLY A 95 -7.98 15.61 13.89
C GLY A 95 -6.78 15.36 12.99
N MET A 96 -7.00 15.19 11.68
CA MET A 96 -5.95 15.02 10.69
C MET A 96 -5.16 16.32 10.52
N LYS A 97 -3.85 16.26 10.74
CA LYS A 97 -2.90 17.36 10.54
C LYS A 97 -1.66 16.80 9.86
N PHE A 98 -1.20 17.43 8.79
CA PHE A 98 -0.03 17.01 8.01
C PHE A 98 0.57 18.21 7.28
N LYS A 99 1.83 18.07 6.84
CA LYS A 99 2.46 19.00 5.88
C LYS A 99 2.17 18.56 4.45
N GLU A 100 2.16 19.52 3.52
CA GLU A 100 1.83 19.27 2.12
C GLU A 100 2.72 18.21 1.44
N ASP A 101 3.99 18.10 1.84
CA ASP A 101 4.94 17.10 1.34
C ASP A 101 4.75 15.70 1.95
N GLU A 102 4.00 15.58 3.05
CA GLU A 102 3.80 14.31 3.76
C GLU A 102 2.64 13.48 3.18
N VAL A 103 1.66 14.13 2.53
CA VAL A 103 0.42 13.50 2.07
C VAL A 103 0.05 13.94 0.65
N LYS A 104 -0.18 12.96 -0.23
CA LYS A 104 -0.77 13.19 -1.56
C LYS A 104 -2.24 12.77 -1.56
N ILE A 105 -3.12 13.60 -2.13
CA ILE A 105 -4.57 13.33 -2.19
C ILE A 105 -5.02 13.41 -3.65
N TYR A 106 -5.70 12.36 -4.11
CA TYR A 106 -6.28 12.28 -5.44
C TYR A 106 -7.76 11.92 -5.34
N GLU A 107 -8.63 12.65 -6.04
CA GLU A 107 -10.06 12.32 -6.12
C GLU A 107 -10.29 11.02 -6.90
N ASP A 108 -9.48 10.81 -7.95
CA ASP A 108 -9.50 9.62 -8.80
C ASP A 108 -8.10 9.00 -8.92
N MET A 109 -7.99 7.84 -9.57
CA MET A 109 -6.70 7.22 -9.89
C MET A 109 -5.87 8.19 -10.74
N PRO A 110 -4.66 8.60 -10.31
CA PRO A 110 -3.84 9.53 -11.09
C PRO A 110 -3.44 8.89 -12.43
N SER A 111 -3.52 9.67 -13.51
CA SER A 111 -3.00 9.25 -14.80
C SER A 111 -1.47 9.19 -14.73
N PHE A 112 -0.93 8.05 -15.15
CA PHE A 112 0.51 7.82 -15.15
C PHE A 112 0.88 6.94 -16.34
N GLU A 113 1.67 7.49 -17.25
CA GLU A 113 2.19 6.76 -18.40
C GLU A 113 3.49 6.04 -18.01
N ILE A 114 3.60 4.79 -18.44
CA ILE A 114 4.80 3.96 -18.29
C ILE A 114 5.33 3.60 -19.67
N SER A 115 6.63 3.38 -19.79
CA SER A 115 7.17 2.86 -21.05
C SER A 115 6.63 1.46 -21.35
N ASP A 116 6.58 1.12 -22.64
CA ASP A 116 6.24 -0.24 -23.09
C ASP A 116 7.17 -1.28 -22.47
N SER A 117 8.45 -0.95 -22.30
CA SER A 117 9.43 -1.85 -21.69
C SER A 117 9.16 -2.15 -20.22
N LEU A 118 8.70 -1.16 -19.44
CA LEU A 118 8.27 -1.35 -18.06
C LEU A 118 6.96 -2.12 -17.98
N LYS A 119 6.02 -1.82 -18.88
CA LYS A 119 4.76 -2.55 -19.01
C LYS A 119 5.00 -4.04 -19.27
N GLU A 120 5.85 -4.37 -20.25
CA GLU A 120 6.23 -5.76 -20.56
C GLU A 120 6.89 -6.47 -19.38
N ALA A 121 7.79 -5.80 -18.67
CA ALA A 121 8.45 -6.36 -17.48
C ALA A 121 7.45 -6.65 -16.35
N ALA A 122 6.51 -5.73 -16.10
CA ALA A 122 5.45 -5.91 -15.10
C ALA A 122 4.51 -7.06 -15.47
N LEU A 123 4.11 -7.16 -16.75
CA LEU A 123 3.29 -8.27 -17.24
C LEU A 123 4.02 -9.62 -17.11
N LYS A 124 5.30 -9.68 -17.46
CA LYS A 124 6.12 -10.88 -17.26
C LYS A 124 6.24 -11.24 -15.77
N ALA A 125 6.37 -10.25 -14.89
CA ALA A 125 6.41 -10.52 -13.44
C ALA A 125 5.10 -11.14 -12.92
N LEU A 126 3.95 -10.80 -13.52
CA LEU A 126 2.66 -11.40 -13.19
C LEU A 126 2.53 -12.88 -13.63
N GLU A 127 3.46 -13.43 -14.40
CA GLU A 127 3.51 -14.88 -14.66
C GLU A 127 3.93 -15.68 -13.40
N ASN A 128 4.63 -15.04 -12.45
CA ASN A 128 4.93 -15.66 -11.17
C ASN A 128 3.65 -15.78 -10.32
N LYS A 129 3.30 -17.02 -9.94
CA LYS A 129 2.07 -17.32 -9.19
C LYS A 129 1.92 -16.57 -7.87
N TYR A 130 3.02 -16.27 -7.16
CA TYR A 130 2.98 -15.55 -5.89
C TYR A 130 2.78 -14.05 -6.10
N ILE A 131 3.45 -13.47 -7.11
CA ILE A 131 3.23 -12.08 -7.50
C ILE A 131 1.79 -11.89 -7.96
N LYS A 132 1.27 -12.77 -8.84
CA LYS A 132 -0.12 -12.71 -9.27
C LYS A 132 -1.11 -12.87 -8.11
N LYS A 133 -0.85 -13.78 -7.17
CA LYS A 133 -1.72 -13.98 -5.99
C LYS A 133 -1.68 -12.82 -4.99
N SER A 134 -0.56 -12.09 -4.92
CA SER A 134 -0.41 -10.95 -4.00
C SER A 134 -1.37 -9.80 -4.32
N ARG A 135 -1.75 -9.65 -5.60
CA ARG A 135 -2.59 -8.56 -6.13
C ARG A 135 -1.97 -7.17 -6.07
N VAL A 136 -0.64 -7.08 -5.92
CA VAL A 136 0.04 -5.77 -5.77
C VAL A 136 0.39 -5.10 -7.09
N LEU A 137 0.47 -5.84 -8.21
CA LEU A 137 0.78 -5.30 -9.54
C LEU A 137 -0.42 -5.28 -10.50
N ASP A 138 -1.60 -5.74 -10.07
CA ASP A 138 -2.78 -5.83 -10.93
C ASP A 138 -4.08 -5.39 -10.24
N THR A 139 -4.93 -4.70 -11.01
CA THR A 139 -6.26 -4.25 -10.59
C THR A 139 -7.25 -5.41 -10.54
N LYS A 140 -8.42 -5.21 -9.93
CA LYS A 140 -9.44 -6.28 -9.79
C LYS A 140 -9.90 -6.79 -11.16
N GLU A 141 -9.86 -5.91 -12.15
CA GLU A 141 -10.23 -6.08 -13.54
C GLU A 141 -9.16 -6.85 -14.34
N GLY A 142 -7.94 -6.97 -13.78
CA GLY A 142 -6.84 -7.74 -14.36
C GLY A 142 -5.82 -6.88 -15.12
N ASP A 143 -6.06 -5.57 -15.23
CA ASP A 143 -5.12 -4.61 -15.78
C ASP A 143 -3.94 -4.37 -14.84
N LEU A 144 -2.86 -3.77 -15.35
CA LEU A 144 -1.74 -3.37 -14.51
C LEU A 144 -2.15 -2.28 -13.52
N ASN A 145 -1.68 -2.42 -12.29
CA ASN A 145 -1.79 -1.37 -11.30
C ASN A 145 -0.67 -0.34 -11.54
N THR A 146 -0.98 0.71 -12.29
CA THR A 146 -0.03 1.78 -12.63
C THR A 146 0.41 2.58 -11.42
N LEU A 147 -0.42 2.71 -10.38
CA LEU A 147 -0.03 3.33 -9.11
C LEU A 147 1.10 2.54 -8.43
N SER A 148 1.03 1.22 -8.43
CA SER A 148 2.11 0.39 -7.89
C SER A 148 3.41 0.59 -8.65
N LEU A 149 3.35 0.73 -9.97
CA LEU A 149 4.54 1.00 -10.79
C LEU A 149 5.09 2.41 -10.55
N MET A 150 4.21 3.42 -10.45
CA MET A 150 4.58 4.79 -10.06
C MET A 150 5.31 4.80 -8.71
N ARG A 151 4.81 4.04 -7.74
CA ARG A 151 5.41 3.92 -6.39
C ARG A 151 6.79 3.28 -6.41
N LEU A 152 6.97 2.23 -7.23
CA LEU A 152 8.28 1.62 -7.40
C LEU A 152 9.27 2.59 -8.08
N LEU A 153 8.81 3.41 -9.04
CA LEU A 153 9.65 4.40 -9.74
C LEU A 153 10.11 5.56 -8.84
N GLU A 154 9.42 5.85 -7.74
CA GLU A 154 9.90 6.87 -6.79
C GLU A 154 11.15 6.40 -6.02
N ASN A 155 11.36 5.09 -5.91
CA ASN A 155 12.51 4.51 -5.21
C ASN A 155 13.58 3.96 -6.15
N HIS A 156 13.23 3.71 -7.42
CA HIS A 156 14.09 3.03 -8.39
C HIS A 156 14.12 3.76 -9.73
N LYS A 157 15.31 3.82 -10.34
CA LYS A 157 15.41 4.22 -11.75
C LYS A 157 14.69 3.19 -12.62
N GLU A 158 14.04 3.65 -13.70
CA GLU A 158 13.20 2.79 -14.54
C GLU A 158 13.94 1.58 -15.12
N ASN A 159 15.16 1.75 -15.62
CA ASN A 159 15.98 0.65 -16.14
C ASN A 159 16.24 -0.43 -15.07
N MET A 160 16.52 -0.01 -13.83
CA MET A 160 16.73 -0.92 -12.69
C MET A 160 15.43 -1.59 -12.27
N LEU A 161 14.30 -0.88 -12.34
CA LEU A 161 12.99 -1.44 -12.05
C LEU A 161 12.60 -2.53 -13.06
N ILE A 162 12.85 -2.30 -14.35
CA ILE A 162 12.59 -3.27 -15.42
C ILE A 162 13.35 -4.57 -15.18
N GLU A 163 14.65 -4.50 -14.92
CA GLU A 163 15.47 -5.69 -14.66
C GLU A 163 15.13 -6.32 -13.30
N GLY A 164 14.91 -5.48 -12.28
CA GLY A 164 14.54 -5.89 -10.94
C GLY A 164 13.22 -6.66 -10.90
N LEU A 165 12.21 -6.26 -11.68
CA LEU A 165 10.94 -6.98 -11.82
C LEU A 165 11.15 -8.37 -12.44
N LYS A 166 11.98 -8.47 -13.48
CA LYS A 166 12.31 -9.75 -14.14
C LYS A 166 13.01 -10.71 -13.18
N LEU A 167 14.06 -10.25 -12.51
CA LEU A 167 14.81 -11.06 -11.55
C LEU A 167 13.99 -11.41 -10.30
N SER A 168 13.17 -10.48 -9.82
CA SER A 168 12.26 -10.75 -8.69
C SER A 168 11.23 -11.79 -9.06
N ALA A 169 10.71 -11.78 -10.28
CA ALA A 169 9.77 -12.81 -10.75
C ALA A 169 10.35 -14.22 -10.75
N GLU A 170 11.66 -14.38 -10.96
CA GLU A 170 12.34 -15.67 -10.88
C GLU A 170 12.63 -16.10 -9.43
N LYS A 171 12.92 -15.13 -8.55
CA LYS A 171 13.37 -15.39 -7.18
C LYS A 171 12.25 -15.43 -6.13
N ILE A 172 11.11 -14.81 -6.39
CA ILE A 172 9.99 -14.79 -5.43
C ILE A 172 9.33 -16.17 -5.40
N ASP A 173 9.44 -16.81 -4.23
CA ASP A 173 9.08 -18.21 -4.01
C ASP A 173 8.02 -18.42 -2.92
N ARG A 174 7.48 -17.33 -2.36
CA ARG A 174 6.57 -17.35 -1.22
C ARG A 174 5.50 -16.26 -1.29
N GLU A 175 4.48 -16.43 -0.47
CA GLU A 175 3.37 -15.47 -0.38
C GLU A 175 3.77 -14.17 0.31
N PHE A 176 3.17 -13.08 -0.16
CA PHE A 176 3.26 -11.73 0.39
C PHE A 176 1.99 -10.96 -0.01
N CYS A 177 1.78 -9.80 0.60
CA CYS A 177 0.50 -9.09 0.48
C CYS A 177 0.61 -7.58 0.25
N THR A 178 1.80 -6.99 0.25
CA THR A 178 2.00 -5.56 -0.03
C THR A 178 3.15 -5.34 -1.01
N LEU A 179 3.10 -4.22 -1.74
CA LEU A 179 4.06 -3.82 -2.76
C LEU A 179 5.49 -3.72 -2.21
N SER A 180 5.65 -3.40 -0.92
CA SER A 180 6.96 -3.29 -0.27
C SER A 180 7.77 -4.58 -0.34
N TYR A 181 7.15 -5.73 -0.58
CA TYR A 181 7.89 -6.98 -0.78
C TYR A 181 8.69 -6.94 -2.08
N ILE A 182 8.07 -6.48 -3.17
CA ILE A 182 8.72 -6.30 -4.47
C ILE A 182 9.79 -5.22 -4.36
N ASP A 183 9.46 -4.08 -3.76
CA ASP A 183 10.39 -2.98 -3.53
C ASP A 183 11.67 -3.43 -2.78
N LYS A 184 11.48 -4.20 -1.69
CA LYS A 184 12.60 -4.77 -0.92
C LYS A 184 13.37 -5.83 -1.70
N ALA A 185 12.71 -6.64 -2.52
CA ALA A 185 13.39 -7.63 -3.36
C ALA A 185 14.30 -6.94 -4.39
N ILE A 186 13.81 -5.91 -5.07
CA ILE A 186 14.59 -5.12 -6.03
C ILE A 186 15.74 -4.40 -5.33
N THR A 187 15.48 -3.76 -4.19
CA THR A 187 16.51 -3.10 -3.37
C THR A 187 17.61 -4.09 -2.95
N LYS A 188 17.22 -5.31 -2.57
CA LYS A 188 18.17 -6.36 -2.21
C LYS A 188 19.04 -6.77 -3.40
N LEU A 189 18.46 -6.97 -4.59
CA LEU A 189 19.20 -7.30 -5.82
C LEU A 189 20.23 -6.22 -6.17
N LYS A 190 19.84 -4.95 -6.06
CA LYS A 190 20.75 -3.81 -6.21
C LYS A 190 21.91 -3.85 -5.22
N ASN A 191 21.62 -4.10 -3.94
CA ASN A 191 22.67 -4.18 -2.91
C ASN A 191 23.61 -5.38 -3.10
N GLU A 192 23.15 -6.42 -3.79
CA GLU A 192 23.94 -7.60 -4.18
C GLU A 192 24.73 -7.38 -5.49
N GLY A 193 24.62 -6.22 -6.14
CA GLY A 193 25.29 -5.92 -7.41
C GLY A 193 24.70 -6.64 -8.62
N LEU A 194 23.44 -7.08 -8.53
CA LEU A 194 22.71 -7.76 -9.60
C LEU A 194 21.85 -6.81 -10.46
N LEU A 195 21.85 -5.50 -10.15
CA LEU A 195 21.15 -4.41 -10.86
C LEU A 195 22.05 -3.17 -10.95
#